data_AF-A0A7V0P017-F1
#
_entry.id   AF-A0A7V0P017-F1
#
_cell.length_a   1.000
_cell.length_b   1.000
_cell.length_c   1.000
_cell.angle_alpha   90.00
_cell.angle_beta   90.00
_cell.angle_gamma   90.00
#
_symmetry.space_group_name_H-M   'P 1'
#
loop_
_entity.id
_entity.type
_entity.pdbx_description
1 polymer ?
#
loop_
_entity_poly.entity_id
_entity_poly.type
_entity_poly.pdbx_seq_one_letter_code
_entity_poly.pdbx_strand_id
1 'polypeptide(L)'
;RTSIHGEALLLRNDAGAPACNDCHGNHAAMPPGVSSIGRVCFQCHPAEGELFIASPHKRAFDEVGEAECSFCHGNHAINILSDEDIGVDDGSICIQCHGEGDAGYQAAAAIKAAMLRLSQDYQEAKTLIDDAEKKGVEVSDEQFKLDEVGHSLINVRKLIHAFNPDTINTQVKEVMIAAEEVHLAGVQAIAEVKNRRSGFLVFTLVSVLLVLVILVKIRRMEKR
;
A
#
# COMPACT_ATOMS: atom_id res chain seq x y z
N ARG A 1 -12.28 -11.00 -19.09
CA ARG A 1 -11.67 -9.71 -18.67
C ARG A 1 -12.66 -9.05 -17.71
N THR A 2 -12.22 -8.71 -16.50
CA THR A 2 -13.03 -8.08 -15.45
C THR A 2 -12.63 -6.61 -15.31
N SER A 3 -13.55 -5.76 -14.86
CA SER A 3 -13.29 -4.34 -14.55
C SER A 3 -13.53 -4.12 -13.06
N ILE A 4 -12.66 -3.34 -12.42
CA ILE A 4 -12.79 -2.99 -10.99
C ILE A 4 -14.09 -2.22 -10.68
N HIS A 5 -14.58 -1.39 -11.61
CA HIS A 5 -15.89 -0.73 -11.48
C HIS A 5 -17.04 -1.73 -11.62
N GLY A 6 -16.98 -2.62 -12.62
CA GLY A 6 -17.99 -3.66 -12.80
C GLY A 6 -18.04 -4.64 -11.64
N GLU A 7 -16.90 -5.00 -11.07
CA GLU A 7 -16.81 -5.83 -9.86
C GLU A 7 -17.43 -5.12 -8.65
N ALA A 8 -17.10 -3.84 -8.43
CA ALA A 8 -17.68 -3.05 -7.35
C ALA A 8 -19.21 -2.96 -7.48
N LEU A 9 -19.71 -2.63 -8.67
CA LEU A 9 -21.14 -2.47 -8.92
C LEU A 9 -21.90 -3.80 -8.82
N LEU A 10 -21.43 -4.84 -9.51
CA LEU A 10 -22.20 -6.07 -9.72
C LEU A 10 -21.97 -7.12 -8.63
N LEU A 11 -20.75 -7.21 -8.07
CA LEU A 11 -20.41 -8.23 -7.08
C LEU A 11 -20.47 -7.69 -5.66
N ARG A 12 -20.05 -6.44 -5.44
CA ARG A 12 -20.07 -5.81 -4.11
C ARG A 12 -21.34 -4.99 -3.84
N ASN A 13 -22.23 -4.85 -4.82
CA ASN A 13 -23.44 -4.01 -4.74
C ASN A 13 -23.12 -2.55 -4.36
N ASP A 14 -21.97 -2.04 -4.78
CA ASP A 14 -21.59 -0.66 -4.56
C ASP A 14 -22.25 0.23 -5.61
N ALA A 15 -23.39 0.82 -5.25
CA ALA A 15 -24.13 1.73 -6.12
C ALA A 15 -23.38 3.06 -6.40
N GLY A 16 -22.27 3.33 -5.71
CA GLY A 16 -21.38 4.45 -6.02
C GLY A 16 -20.39 4.14 -7.14
N ALA A 17 -20.25 2.88 -7.55
CA ALA A 17 -19.37 2.49 -8.65
C ALA A 17 -20.01 2.81 -10.00
N PRO A 18 -19.23 3.32 -10.98
CA PRO A 18 -19.77 3.72 -12.26
C PRO A 18 -20.20 2.51 -13.10
N ALA A 19 -21.36 2.65 -13.73
CA ALA A 19 -21.94 1.78 -14.74
C ALA A 19 -21.51 2.19 -16.17
N CYS A 20 -21.91 1.38 -17.15
CA CYS A 20 -21.53 1.60 -18.56
C CYS A 20 -21.97 2.97 -19.10
N ASN A 21 -23.16 3.42 -18.68
CA ASN A 21 -23.75 4.70 -19.10
C ASN A 21 -23.14 5.91 -18.38
N ASP A 22 -22.36 5.72 -17.31
CA ASP A 22 -21.61 6.83 -16.71
C ASP A 22 -20.44 7.25 -17.61
N CYS A 23 -19.83 6.30 -18.34
CA CYS A 23 -18.78 6.58 -19.32
C CYS A 23 -19.32 6.92 -20.72
N HIS A 24 -20.37 6.22 -21.17
CA HIS A 24 -20.91 6.37 -22.52
C HIS A 24 -22.10 7.33 -22.64
N GLY A 25 -22.65 7.76 -21.51
CA GLY A 25 -23.90 8.50 -21.44
C GLY A 25 -25.12 7.62 -21.74
N ASN A 26 -26.30 8.23 -21.77
CA ASN A 26 -27.57 7.51 -21.94
C ASN A 26 -28.13 7.60 -23.37
N HIS A 27 -29.02 8.54 -23.68
CA HIS A 27 -29.70 8.58 -24.99
C HIS A 27 -28.84 9.17 -26.11
N ALA A 28 -27.72 8.52 -26.44
CA ALA A 28 -26.70 9.00 -27.39
C ALA A 28 -26.14 10.41 -27.05
N ALA A 29 -26.32 10.83 -25.80
CA ALA A 29 -25.73 12.05 -25.27
C ALA A 29 -24.38 11.71 -24.64
N MET A 30 -23.33 12.42 -25.04
CA MET A 30 -22.07 12.43 -24.33
C MET A 30 -22.32 12.77 -22.84
N PRO A 31 -21.62 12.15 -21.87
CA PRO A 31 -21.69 12.60 -20.48
C PRO A 31 -21.42 14.11 -20.38
N PRO A 32 -22.16 14.85 -19.55
CA PRO A 32 -21.98 16.29 -19.43
C PRO A 32 -20.60 16.60 -18.85
N GLY A 33 -19.96 17.66 -19.35
CA GLY A 33 -18.70 18.16 -18.79
C GLY A 33 -17.43 17.45 -19.25
N VAL A 34 -17.51 16.50 -20.19
CA VAL A 34 -16.32 15.86 -20.80
C VAL A 34 -16.24 16.13 -22.30
N SER A 35 -15.03 16.40 -22.78
CA SER A 35 -14.75 16.62 -24.22
C SER A 35 -14.53 15.32 -25.00
N SER A 36 -14.23 14.22 -24.32
CA SER A 36 -14.09 12.88 -24.88
C SER A 36 -14.41 11.83 -23.81
N ILE A 37 -14.76 10.60 -24.21
CA ILE A 37 -15.03 9.50 -23.27
C ILE A 37 -13.76 9.19 -22.46
N GLY A 38 -12.58 9.34 -23.07
CA GLY A 38 -11.29 9.14 -22.40
C GLY A 38 -11.03 10.08 -21.21
N ARG A 39 -11.82 11.16 -21.06
CA ARG A 39 -11.70 12.12 -19.95
C ARG A 39 -12.76 11.95 -18.86
N VAL A 40 -13.68 11.00 -18.99
CA VAL A 40 -14.74 10.77 -18.01
C VAL A 40 -14.20 10.33 -16.64
N CYS A 41 -13.02 9.69 -16.63
CA CYS A 41 -12.35 9.26 -15.42
C CYS A 41 -12.14 10.41 -14.42
N PHE A 42 -11.85 11.62 -14.90
CA PHE A 42 -11.55 12.79 -14.05
C PHE A 42 -12.77 13.32 -13.28
N GLN A 43 -13.98 12.94 -13.66
CA GLN A 43 -15.19 13.37 -12.96
C GLN A 43 -15.25 12.77 -11.54
N CYS A 44 -14.69 11.57 -11.38
CA CYS A 44 -14.62 10.87 -10.08
C CYS A 44 -13.18 10.80 -9.53
N HIS A 45 -12.16 10.84 -10.39
CA HIS A 45 -10.73 10.85 -10.04
C HIS A 45 -10.05 12.18 -10.41
N PRO A 46 -10.50 13.32 -9.83
CA PRO A 46 -10.00 14.63 -10.21
C PRO A 46 -8.54 14.83 -9.83
N ALA A 47 -8.08 14.28 -8.70
CA ALA A 47 -6.71 14.44 -8.23
C ALA A 47 -5.70 13.77 -9.18
N GLU A 48 -5.98 12.54 -9.62
CA GLU A 48 -5.18 11.82 -10.61
C GLU A 48 -5.22 12.53 -11.96
N GLY A 49 -6.38 13.06 -12.33
CA GLY A 49 -6.56 13.85 -13.55
C GLY A 49 -5.74 15.13 -13.59
N GLU A 50 -5.75 15.90 -12.50
CA GLU A 50 -4.96 17.13 -12.39
C GLU A 50 -3.46 16.83 -12.48
N LEU A 51 -2.99 15.77 -11.82
CA LEU A 51 -1.59 15.33 -11.92
C LEU A 51 -1.23 14.93 -13.36
N PHE A 52 -2.09 14.15 -14.03
CA PHE A 52 -1.88 13.75 -15.42
C PHE A 52 -1.84 14.96 -16.36
N ILE A 53 -2.78 15.89 -16.23
CA ILE A 53 -2.85 17.11 -17.07
C ILE A 53 -1.60 17.97 -16.91
N ALA A 54 -1.05 18.06 -15.71
CA ALA A 54 0.19 18.79 -15.43
C ALA A 54 1.45 18.04 -15.88
N SER A 55 1.34 16.75 -16.25
CA SER A 55 2.48 15.89 -16.57
C SER A 55 2.99 16.05 -18.01
N PRO A 56 4.22 15.57 -18.30
CA PRO A 56 4.76 15.51 -19.66
C PRO A 56 3.92 14.66 -20.62
N HIS A 57 3.17 13.67 -20.10
CA HIS A 57 2.35 12.78 -20.91
C HIS A 57 1.14 13.50 -21.51
N LYS A 58 0.63 14.57 -20.89
CA LYS A 58 -0.57 15.25 -21.39
C LYS A 58 -0.39 15.72 -22.83
N ARG A 59 0.72 16.41 -23.11
CA ARG A 59 1.03 16.90 -24.47
C ARG A 59 1.27 15.73 -25.44
N ALA A 60 2.00 14.71 -25.00
CA ALA A 60 2.27 13.54 -25.84
C ALA A 60 0.98 12.83 -26.27
N PHE A 61 0.06 12.61 -25.34
CA PHE A 61 -1.25 11.98 -25.60
C PHE A 61 -2.15 12.84 -26.48
N ASP A 62 -2.15 14.17 -26.31
CA ASP A 62 -2.86 15.08 -27.22
C ASP A 62 -2.33 15.00 -28.66
N GLU A 63 -1.01 14.82 -28.83
CA GLU A 63 -0.37 14.73 -30.15
C GLU A 63 -0.65 13.40 -30.85
N VAL A 64 -0.68 12.28 -30.12
CA VAL A 64 -0.97 10.95 -30.70
C VAL A 64 -2.48 10.65 -30.80
N GLY A 65 -3.32 11.43 -30.12
CA GLY A 65 -4.78 11.24 -30.12
C GLY A 65 -5.26 10.01 -29.37
N GLU A 66 -4.43 9.49 -28.45
CA GLU A 66 -4.73 8.29 -27.67
C GLU A 66 -5.57 8.60 -26.42
N ALA A 67 -6.25 7.58 -25.91
CA ALA A 67 -7.12 7.73 -24.76
C ALA A 67 -6.30 7.76 -23.44
N GLU A 68 -6.18 8.96 -22.87
CA GLU A 68 -5.38 9.34 -21.68
C GLU A 68 -5.30 8.24 -20.59
N CYS A 69 -6.36 8.03 -19.81
CA CYS A 69 -6.32 7.09 -18.67
C CYS A 69 -6.39 5.63 -19.10
N SER A 70 -7.20 5.34 -20.12
CA SER A 70 -7.53 3.97 -20.51
C SER A 70 -6.41 3.25 -21.26
N PHE A 71 -5.42 3.97 -21.76
CA PHE A 71 -4.23 3.35 -22.34
C PHE A 71 -3.50 2.50 -21.28
N CYS A 72 -3.32 3.07 -20.09
CA CYS A 72 -2.63 2.37 -19.00
C CYS A 72 -3.58 1.47 -18.19
N HIS A 73 -4.77 1.96 -17.86
CA HIS A 73 -5.69 1.26 -16.95
C HIS A 73 -6.68 0.33 -17.65
N GLY A 74 -6.80 0.40 -18.99
CA GLY A 74 -7.86 -0.27 -19.74
C GLY A 74 -9.16 0.53 -19.82
N ASN A 75 -10.07 0.11 -20.72
CA ASN A 75 -11.34 0.81 -21.00
C ASN A 75 -12.59 0.09 -20.46
N HIS A 76 -12.85 -1.14 -20.90
CA HIS A 76 -13.94 -2.01 -20.42
C HIS A 76 -13.43 -3.05 -19.41
N ALA A 77 -12.11 -3.24 -19.36
CA ALA A 77 -11.40 -4.07 -18.41
C ALA A 77 -10.50 -3.18 -17.54
N ILE A 78 -11.12 -2.17 -16.92
CA ILE A 78 -10.42 -1.17 -16.10
C ILE A 78 -9.80 -1.87 -14.90
N ASN A 79 -8.49 -1.75 -14.74
CA ASN A 79 -7.72 -2.32 -13.65
C ASN A 79 -6.92 -1.23 -12.92
N ILE A 80 -6.69 -1.46 -11.63
CA ILE A 80 -5.70 -0.71 -10.85
C ILE A 80 -4.36 -1.40 -11.12
N LEU A 81 -3.37 -0.62 -11.57
CA LEU A 81 -2.01 -1.10 -11.78
C LEU A 81 -1.33 -1.31 -10.42
N SER A 82 -0.63 -2.41 -10.26
CA SER A 82 0.21 -2.67 -9.09
C SER A 82 1.62 -2.08 -9.26
N ASP A 83 2.40 -2.11 -8.19
CA ASP A 83 3.79 -1.63 -8.21
C ASP A 83 4.67 -2.49 -9.16
N GLU A 84 4.23 -3.70 -9.51
CA GLU A 84 4.87 -4.59 -10.48
C GLU A 84 4.61 -4.19 -11.94
N ASP A 85 3.44 -3.61 -12.24
CA ASP A 85 3.03 -3.23 -13.59
C ASP A 85 3.75 -1.97 -14.11
N ILE A 86 4.33 -1.19 -13.19
CA ILE A 86 5.10 0.02 -13.49
C ILE A 86 6.60 -0.27 -13.62
N GLY A 87 7.32 0.62 -14.31
CA GLY A 87 8.77 0.54 -14.47
C GLY A 87 9.19 -0.04 -15.82
N VAL A 88 10.25 -0.83 -15.81
CA VAL A 88 10.96 -1.25 -17.03
C VAL A 88 11.14 -2.76 -17.18
N ASP A 89 10.48 -3.54 -16.33
CA ASP A 89 10.53 -5.00 -16.41
C ASP A 89 9.66 -5.50 -17.57
N ASP A 90 9.87 -6.77 -17.95
CA ASP A 90 9.06 -7.43 -18.97
C ASP A 90 7.58 -7.36 -18.62
N GLY A 91 6.79 -6.74 -19.50
CA GLY A 91 5.35 -6.54 -19.31
C GLY A 91 4.97 -5.23 -18.61
N SER A 92 5.93 -4.43 -18.14
CA SER A 92 5.65 -3.09 -17.61
C SER A 92 5.03 -2.19 -18.68
N ILE A 93 4.10 -1.33 -18.28
CA ILE A 93 3.35 -0.51 -19.24
C ILE A 93 4.19 0.61 -19.86
N CYS A 94 5.19 1.11 -19.12
CA CYS A 94 6.00 2.24 -19.53
C CYS A 94 6.86 1.92 -20.78
N ILE A 95 7.34 0.67 -20.88
CA ILE A 95 8.22 0.21 -21.96
C ILE A 95 7.49 -0.04 -23.29
N GLN A 96 6.16 0.11 -23.32
CA GLN A 96 5.40 0.10 -24.57
C GLN A 96 5.72 1.33 -25.43
N CYS A 97 6.14 2.44 -24.80
CA CYS A 97 6.51 3.67 -25.48
C CYS A 97 7.96 4.11 -25.20
N HIS A 98 8.53 3.75 -24.04
CA HIS A 98 9.86 4.17 -23.62
C HIS A 98 10.90 3.04 -23.77
N GLY A 99 11.99 3.33 -24.49
CA GLY A 99 13.08 2.40 -24.74
C GLY A 99 14.32 2.69 -23.90
N GLU A 100 15.19 1.70 -23.77
CA GLU A 100 16.48 1.88 -23.11
C GLU A 100 17.25 3.07 -23.70
N GLY A 101 17.55 4.05 -22.84
CA GLY A 101 18.31 5.26 -23.19
C GLY A 101 17.49 6.54 -23.24
N ASP A 102 16.15 6.49 -23.20
CA ASP A 102 15.34 7.70 -23.08
C ASP A 102 15.05 8.09 -21.61
N ALA A 103 14.70 9.36 -21.41
CA ALA A 103 14.47 9.91 -20.07
C ALA A 103 13.26 9.30 -19.35
N GLY A 104 12.21 8.92 -20.09
CA GLY A 104 11.03 8.27 -19.53
C GLY A 104 11.32 6.83 -19.08
N TYR A 105 12.20 6.12 -19.77
CA TYR A 105 12.69 4.81 -19.31
C TYR A 105 13.40 4.94 -17.95
N GLN A 106 14.30 5.91 -17.80
CA GLN A 106 15.00 6.15 -16.54
C GLN A 106 14.06 6.61 -15.42
N ALA A 107 13.09 7.47 -15.75
CA ALA A 107 12.06 7.90 -14.81
C ALA A 107 11.20 6.72 -14.33
N ALA A 108 10.75 5.85 -15.25
CA ALA A 108 9.97 4.67 -14.92
C ALA A 108 10.73 3.73 -13.98
N ALA A 109 12.01 3.45 -14.27
CA ALA A 109 12.86 2.64 -13.41
C ALA A 109 13.02 3.25 -12.00
N ALA A 110 13.25 4.57 -11.93
CA ALA A 110 13.37 5.27 -10.65
C ALA A 110 12.07 5.25 -9.83
N ILE A 111 10.93 5.46 -10.48
CA ILE A 111 9.61 5.39 -9.82
C ILE A 111 9.37 3.99 -9.28
N LYS A 112 9.60 2.93 -10.07
CA LYS A 112 9.44 1.55 -9.62
C LYS A 112 10.31 1.26 -8.41
N ALA A 113 11.60 1.61 -8.47
CA ALA A 113 12.52 1.37 -7.36
C ALA A 113 12.07 2.06 -6.06
N ALA A 114 11.57 3.30 -6.15
CA ALA A 114 11.07 4.04 -5.00
C ALA A 114 9.80 3.39 -4.41
N MET A 115 8.86 3.00 -5.27
CA MET A 115 7.60 2.37 -4.86
C MET A 115 7.82 0.99 -4.24
N LEU A 116 8.62 0.14 -4.88
CA LEU A 116 8.93 -1.20 -4.37
C LEU A 116 9.59 -1.13 -2.99
N ARG A 117 10.55 -0.21 -2.82
CA ARG A 117 11.21 -0.03 -1.52
C ARG A 117 10.21 0.35 -0.43
N LEU A 118 9.37 1.36 -0.67
CA LEU A 118 8.38 1.80 0.32
C LEU A 118 7.35 0.70 0.61
N SER A 119 6.88 -0.01 -0.43
CA SER A 119 5.92 -1.10 -0.25
C SER A 119 6.53 -2.27 0.52
N GLN A 120 7.80 -2.59 0.28
CA GLN A 120 8.53 -3.62 1.04
C GLN A 120 8.66 -3.23 2.51
N ASP A 121 9.16 -2.02 2.81
CA ASP A 121 9.31 -1.55 4.20
C ASP A 121 7.97 -1.58 4.96
N TYR A 122 6.88 -1.15 4.30
CA TYR A 122 5.53 -1.23 4.86
C TYR A 122 5.10 -2.68 5.14
N GLN A 123 5.31 -3.61 4.19
CA GLN A 123 4.92 -5.02 4.38
C GLN A 123 5.74 -5.73 5.45
N GLU A 124 7.03 -5.40 5.57
CA GLU A 124 7.90 -5.94 6.62
C GLU A 124 7.44 -5.45 8.00
N ALA A 125 7.21 -4.14 8.15
CA ALA A 125 6.69 -3.54 9.38
C ALA A 125 5.33 -4.16 9.77
N LYS A 126 4.42 -4.28 8.80
CA LYS A 126 3.12 -4.93 8.98
C LYS A 126 3.25 -6.36 9.47
N THR A 127 4.13 -7.14 8.83
CA THR A 127 4.34 -8.55 9.19
C THR A 127 4.85 -8.69 10.62
N LEU A 128 5.76 -7.82 11.07
CA LEU A 128 6.28 -7.83 12.44
C LEU A 128 5.19 -7.51 13.46
N ILE A 129 4.40 -6.46 13.22
CA ILE A 129 3.31 -6.04 14.11
C ILE A 129 2.23 -7.12 14.19
N ASP A 130 1.78 -7.63 13.06
CA ASP A 130 0.79 -8.72 13.00
C ASP A 130 1.28 -9.98 13.74
N ASP A 131 2.56 -10.32 13.63
CA ASP A 131 3.15 -11.47 14.33
C ASP A 131 3.28 -11.23 15.83
N ALA A 132 3.63 -10.01 16.26
CA ALA A 132 3.67 -9.63 17.68
C ALA A 132 2.28 -9.69 18.31
N GLU A 133 1.26 -9.17 17.64
CA GLU A 133 -0.14 -9.23 18.07
C GLU A 133 -0.61 -10.68 18.22
N LYS A 134 -0.37 -11.53 17.20
CA LYS A 134 -0.71 -12.96 17.25
C LYS A 134 -0.02 -13.69 18.42
N LYS A 135 1.11 -13.17 18.89
CA LYS A 135 1.86 -13.68 20.05
C LYS A 135 1.43 -13.05 21.39
N GLY A 136 0.40 -12.19 21.38
CA GLY A 136 -0.21 -11.61 22.57
C GLY A 136 0.52 -10.40 23.15
N VAL A 137 1.31 -9.70 22.32
CA VAL A 137 1.88 -8.38 22.66
C VAL A 137 0.83 -7.32 22.37
N GLU A 138 0.76 -6.32 23.25
CA GLU A 138 -0.08 -5.15 23.02
C GLU A 138 0.64 -4.24 22.01
N VAL A 139 0.00 -3.98 20.86
CA VAL A 139 0.61 -3.25 19.73
C VAL A 139 -0.36 -2.28 19.07
N SER A 140 -1.38 -1.80 19.80
CA SER A 140 -2.44 -0.98 19.20
C SER A 140 -1.93 0.37 18.69
N ASP A 141 -0.96 0.96 19.40
CA ASP A 141 -0.31 2.21 18.99
C ASP A 141 0.52 2.02 17.71
N GLU A 142 1.25 0.90 17.59
CA GLU A 142 2.02 0.55 16.40
C GLU A 142 1.13 0.27 15.20
N GLN A 143 -0.02 -0.40 15.40
CA GLN A 143 -1.01 -0.62 14.35
C GLN A 143 -1.58 0.70 13.82
N PHE A 144 -1.89 1.65 14.71
CA PHE A 144 -2.37 2.96 14.31
C PHE A 144 -1.33 3.70 13.44
N LYS A 145 -0.06 3.70 13.85
CA LYS A 145 1.03 4.31 13.05
C LYS A 145 1.23 3.58 11.72
N LEU A 146 1.12 2.26 11.71
CA LEU A 146 1.19 1.46 10.48
C LEU A 146 0.08 1.83 9.50
N ASP A 147 -1.14 2.08 9.98
CA ASP A 147 -2.25 2.54 9.14
C ASP A 147 -1.98 3.93 8.54
N GLU A 148 -1.38 4.85 9.30
CA GLU A 148 -0.93 6.15 8.78
C GLU A 148 0.12 6.02 7.66
N VAL A 149 1.08 5.10 7.83
CA VAL A 149 2.05 4.76 6.77
C VAL A 149 1.32 4.17 5.56
N GLY A 150 0.35 3.29 5.77
CA GLY A 150 -0.47 2.71 4.70
C GLY A 150 -1.23 3.77 3.89
N HIS A 151 -1.89 4.73 4.56
CA HIS A 151 -2.53 5.86 3.91
C HIS A 151 -1.54 6.74 3.14
N SER A 152 -0.35 6.96 3.71
CA SER A 152 0.71 7.72 3.06
C SER A 152 1.22 7.02 1.81
N LEU A 153 1.39 5.68 1.83
CA LEU A 153 1.73 4.88 0.67
C LEU A 153 0.68 4.98 -0.45
N ILE A 154 -0.62 4.97 -0.11
CA ILE A 154 -1.69 5.21 -1.09
C ILE A 154 -1.55 6.60 -1.72
N ASN A 155 -1.26 7.63 -0.91
CA ASN A 155 -1.03 8.98 -1.42
C ASN A 155 0.20 9.06 -2.33
N VAL A 156 1.27 8.32 -2.04
CA VAL A 156 2.44 8.25 -2.94
C VAL A 156 2.08 7.56 -4.25
N ARG A 157 1.32 6.46 -4.24
CA ARG A 157 0.86 5.79 -5.48
C ARG A 157 0.07 6.72 -6.38
N LYS A 158 -0.75 7.62 -5.81
CA LYS A 158 -1.44 8.65 -6.59
C LYS A 158 -0.47 9.56 -7.36
N LEU A 159 0.67 9.93 -6.76
CA LEU A 159 1.68 10.79 -7.38
C LEU A 159 2.33 10.20 -8.64
N ILE A 160 2.18 8.89 -8.90
CA ILE A 160 2.62 8.25 -10.15
C ILE A 160 2.02 8.96 -11.37
N HIS A 161 0.80 9.49 -11.27
CA HIS A 161 0.13 10.24 -12.35
C HIS A 161 0.81 11.58 -12.69
N ALA A 162 1.73 12.07 -11.86
CA ALA A 162 2.56 13.23 -12.19
C ALA A 162 3.73 12.87 -13.14
N PHE A 163 4.09 11.58 -13.20
CA PHE A 163 5.25 11.06 -13.94
C PHE A 163 6.55 11.82 -13.65
N ASN A 164 6.71 12.24 -12.40
CA ASN A 164 7.88 12.98 -11.93
C ASN A 164 8.61 12.16 -10.85
N PRO A 165 9.76 11.54 -11.17
CA PRO A 165 10.50 10.71 -10.22
C PRO A 165 11.01 11.52 -9.03
N ASP A 166 11.35 12.80 -9.18
CA ASP A 166 11.86 13.62 -8.07
C ASP A 166 10.80 13.91 -7.02
N THR A 167 9.58 14.21 -7.46
CA THR A 167 8.42 14.41 -6.57
C THR A 167 8.10 13.13 -5.80
N ILE A 168 8.07 12.00 -6.49
CA ILE A 168 7.77 10.70 -5.88
C ILE A 168 8.88 10.31 -4.89
N ASN A 169 10.16 10.41 -5.30
CA ASN A 169 11.29 10.11 -4.43
C ASN A 169 11.32 10.97 -3.16
N THR A 170 10.93 12.25 -3.27
CA THR A 170 10.86 13.15 -2.13
C THR A 170 9.77 12.69 -1.16
N GLN A 171 8.58 12.39 -1.66
CA GLN A 171 7.47 11.92 -0.82
C GLN A 171 7.77 10.55 -0.20
N VAL A 172 8.35 9.62 -0.97
CA VAL A 172 8.76 8.30 -0.49
C VAL A 172 9.73 8.43 0.68
N LYS A 173 10.76 9.28 0.56
CA LYS A 173 11.74 9.49 1.66
C LYS A 173 11.08 10.00 2.94
N GLU A 174 10.09 10.86 2.84
CA GLU A 174 9.34 11.34 4.01
C GLU A 174 8.55 10.20 4.67
N VAL A 175 7.81 9.42 3.88
CA VAL A 175 7.00 8.30 4.40
C VAL A 175 7.89 7.19 4.96
N MET A 176 9.05 6.94 4.36
CA MET A 176 10.01 5.94 4.81
C MET A 176 10.53 6.20 6.23
N ILE A 177 10.62 7.46 6.68
CA ILE A 177 11.04 7.78 8.04
C ILE A 177 10.00 7.25 9.04
N ALA A 178 8.71 7.44 8.75
CA ALA A 178 7.62 6.91 9.57
C ALA A 178 7.57 5.38 9.49
N ALA A 179 7.75 4.81 8.30
CA ALA A 179 7.80 3.35 8.12
C ALA A 179 8.92 2.70 8.93
N GLU A 180 10.10 3.31 8.97
CA GLU A 180 11.24 2.82 9.76
C GLU A 180 10.96 2.86 11.27
N GLU A 181 10.31 3.93 11.77
CA GLU A 181 9.91 4.00 13.18
C GLU A 181 8.99 2.85 13.56
N VAL A 182 7.98 2.59 12.72
CA VAL A 182 7.01 1.50 12.90
C VAL A 182 7.69 0.14 12.80
N HIS A 183 8.62 -0.03 11.85
CA HIS A 183 9.41 -1.25 11.71
C HIS A 183 10.24 -1.53 12.97
N LEU A 184 10.96 -0.53 13.50
CA LEU A 184 11.74 -0.66 14.74
C LEU A 184 10.85 -1.01 15.95
N ALA A 185 9.67 -0.41 16.04
CA ALA A 185 8.69 -0.74 17.08
C ALA A 185 8.22 -2.21 16.95
N GLY A 186 7.93 -2.67 15.73
CA GLY A 186 7.61 -4.08 15.46
C GLY A 186 8.72 -5.03 15.87
N VAL A 187 9.99 -4.71 15.59
CA VAL A 187 11.15 -5.50 16.04
C VAL A 187 11.21 -5.57 17.58
N GLN A 188 10.96 -4.46 18.27
CA GLN A 188 10.94 -4.41 19.74
C GLN A 188 9.78 -5.22 20.32
N ALA A 189 8.58 -5.14 19.73
CA ALA A 189 7.43 -5.94 20.14
C ALA A 189 7.70 -7.44 20.00
N ILE A 190 8.34 -7.87 18.92
CA ILE A 190 8.78 -9.27 18.75
C ILE A 190 9.82 -9.67 19.81
N ALA A 191 10.77 -8.79 20.13
CA ALA A 191 11.74 -9.04 21.20
C ALA A 191 11.07 -9.19 22.58
N GLU A 192 10.01 -8.42 22.85
CA GLU A 192 9.21 -8.52 24.07
C GLU A 192 8.60 -9.92 24.24
N VAL A 193 8.12 -10.56 23.17
CA VAL A 193 7.59 -11.94 23.22
C VAL A 193 8.61 -12.88 23.86
N LYS A 194 9.86 -12.82 23.40
CA LYS A 194 10.94 -13.68 23.90
C LYS A 194 11.25 -13.39 25.36
N ASN A 195 11.25 -12.10 25.73
CA ASN A 195 11.50 -11.68 27.10
C ASN A 195 10.39 -12.14 28.05
N ARG A 196 9.11 -11.99 27.67
CA ARG A 196 7.96 -12.45 28.46
C ARG A 196 7.98 -13.96 28.69
N ARG A 197 8.33 -14.74 27.66
CA ARG A 197 8.49 -16.21 27.80
C ARG A 197 9.58 -16.58 28.79
N SER A 198 10.74 -15.92 28.70
CA SER A 198 11.88 -16.18 29.59
C SER A 198 11.56 -15.75 31.03
N GLY A 199 10.93 -14.58 31.20
CA GLY A 199 10.48 -14.06 32.49
C GLY A 199 9.45 -14.97 33.16
N PHE A 200 8.48 -15.49 32.40
CA PHE A 200 7.50 -16.44 32.91
C PHE A 200 8.14 -17.75 33.41
N LEU A 201 9.13 -18.27 32.69
CA LEU A 201 9.88 -19.46 33.12
C LEU A 201 10.64 -19.21 34.44
N VAL A 202 11.36 -18.08 34.53
CA VAL A 202 12.08 -17.70 35.75
C VAL A 202 11.12 -17.53 36.93
N PHE A 203 10.02 -16.80 36.72
CA PHE A 203 8.99 -16.61 37.74
C PHE A 203 8.42 -17.96 38.23
N THR A 204 8.06 -18.84 37.29
CA THR A 204 7.53 -20.18 37.61
C THR A 204 8.53 -21.00 38.42
N LEU A 205 9.82 -21.00 38.05
CA LEU A 205 10.87 -21.72 38.79
C LEU A 205 11.03 -21.18 40.22
N VAL A 206 11.02 -19.86 40.39
CA VAL A 206 11.09 -19.21 41.71
C VAL A 206 9.86 -19.55 42.56
N SER A 207 8.65 -19.51 41.99
CA SER A 207 7.43 -19.88 42.68
C SER A 207 7.43 -21.34 43.12
N VAL A 208 7.85 -22.27 42.25
CA VAL A 208 7.97 -23.70 42.59
C VAL A 208 9.00 -23.92 43.71
N LEU A 209 10.15 -23.24 43.63
CA LEU A 209 11.16 -23.30 44.69
C LEU A 209 10.60 -22.82 46.04
N LEU A 210 9.87 -21.70 46.04
CA LEU A 210 9.24 -21.16 47.24
C LEU A 210 8.25 -22.16 47.86
N VAL A 211 7.40 -22.77 47.03
CA VAL A 211 6.44 -23.79 47.46
C VAL A 211 7.16 -25.00 48.04
N LEU A 212 8.23 -25.48 47.41
CA LEU A 212 9.05 -26.59 47.94
C LEU A 212 9.68 -26.26 49.29
N VAL A 213 10.22 -25.06 49.46
CA VAL A 213 10.79 -24.61 50.74
C VAL A 213 9.72 -24.59 51.84
N ILE A 214 8.52 -24.09 51.53
CA ILE A 214 7.38 -24.08 52.46
C ILE A 214 6.99 -25.51 52.84
N LEU A 215 6.86 -26.44 51.88
CA LEU A 215 6.52 -27.83 52.14
C LEU A 215 7.57 -28.55 53.01
N VAL A 216 8.86 -28.30 52.76
CA VAL A 216 9.95 -28.84 53.60
C VAL A 216 9.86 -28.28 55.02
N LYS A 217 9.54 -26.99 55.16
CA LYS A 217 9.39 -26.35 56.48
C LYS A 217 8.21 -26.91 57.27
N ILE A 218 7.06 -27.11 56.63
CA ILE A 218 5.86 -27.72 57.24
C ILE A 218 6.19 -29.13 57.73
N ARG A 219 6.77 -29.98 56.87
CA ARG A 219 7.17 -31.35 57.25
C ARG A 219 8.19 -31.41 58.40
N ARG A 220 9.06 -30.40 58.53
CA ARG A 220 9.99 -30.29 59.68
C ARG A 220 9.28 -29.90 60.98
N MET A 221 8.19 -29.14 60.90
CA MET A 221 7.40 -28.76 62.07
C MET A 221 6.51 -29.90 62.54
N GLU A 222 5.90 -30.67 61.64
CA GLU A 222 5.06 -31.83 61.99
C GLU A 222 5.84 -33.00 62.61
N LYS A 223 7.15 -33.08 62.36
CA LYS A 223 8.05 -34.08 62.97
C LYS A 223 8.56 -33.69 64.37
N ARG A 224 8.27 -32.48 64.84
CA ARG A 224 8.61 -32.00 66.18
C ARG A 224 7.40 -32.08 67.10
#